data_AF-A0AAD9RSM2-F1
#
_entry.id   AF-A0AAD9RSM2-F1
#
_cell.length_a   1.000
_cell.length_b   1.000
_cell.length_c   1.000
_cell.angle_alpha   90.00
_cell.angle_beta   90.00
_cell.angle_gamma   90.00
#
_symmetry.space_group_name_H-M   'P 1'
#
loop_
_entity.id
_entity.type
_entity.pdbx_description
1 polymer ?
#
loop_
_entity_poly.entity_id
_entity_poly.type
_entity_poly.pdbx_seq_one_letter_code
_entity_poly.pdbx_strand_id
1 'polypeptide(L)'
;MKSSAEIDLLKSYTVQGQKLAKAYLIYMSITGFMFLLQPFLVTITSISSNSTDVLSTIPFRVQYGVDPNKYYYEIVVHCYITVVAHMGILCSMNLIYILFIQHSCGLFAVIGYKLKRLGVEENLKTSLNIKKKNDTDYWTALECLRRHIQAIEFSEFVEGTFSTCLLCTMGVHVIGLAVAGFQILLHTDDFNELVRYICLCTSVVIQLFWECWQAQLLLDYSNVPYECAIESEWYNTSTRCKKILVLIMVRSLRPCKITAGKMITLSIETFSSVLRTSMSYFTVLQSAQ
;
A
#
# COMPACT_ATOMS: atom_id res chain seq x y z
N MET A 1 29.82 1.44 -14.21
CA MET A 1 29.15 2.77 -14.30
C MET A 1 27.68 2.53 -14.58
N LYS A 2 26.75 3.08 -13.77
CA LYS A 2 25.32 3.03 -14.07
C LYS A 2 25.04 3.87 -15.33
N SER A 3 24.30 3.35 -16.29
CA SER A 3 23.90 4.11 -17.49
C SER A 3 22.96 5.26 -17.11
N SER A 4 23.03 6.41 -17.80
CA SER A 4 22.13 7.56 -17.55
C SER A 4 20.66 7.12 -17.56
N ALA A 5 20.28 6.27 -18.51
CA ALA A 5 18.93 5.74 -18.62
C ALA A 5 18.48 4.90 -17.40
N GLU A 6 19.40 4.20 -16.72
CA GLU A 6 19.07 3.47 -15.48
C GLU A 6 18.79 4.43 -14.32
N ILE A 7 19.56 5.51 -14.25
CA ILE A 7 19.39 6.55 -13.23
C ILE A 7 18.08 7.28 -13.47
N ASP A 8 17.76 7.59 -14.73
CA ASP A 8 16.53 8.28 -15.10
C ASP A 8 15.29 7.41 -14.87
N LEU A 9 15.37 6.10 -15.15
CA LEU A 9 14.31 5.15 -14.83
C LEU A 9 14.10 5.04 -13.31
N LEU A 10 15.17 4.86 -12.53
CA LEU A 10 15.08 4.78 -11.07
C LEU A 10 14.54 6.09 -10.46
N LYS A 11 14.95 7.24 -11.01
CA LYS A 11 14.40 8.55 -10.63
C LYS A 11 12.92 8.64 -10.95
N SER A 12 12.47 8.15 -12.11
CA SER A 12 11.05 8.12 -12.47
C SER A 12 10.21 7.36 -11.44
N TYR A 13 10.63 6.14 -11.06
CA TYR A 13 9.97 5.37 -10.01
C TYR A 13 10.03 6.04 -8.64
N THR A 14 11.14 6.70 -8.31
CA THR A 14 11.26 7.49 -7.07
C THR A 14 10.27 8.65 -7.07
N VAL A 15 10.14 9.37 -8.19
CA VAL A 15 9.19 10.48 -8.35
C VAL A 15 7.75 9.97 -8.30
N GLN A 16 7.45 8.82 -8.92
CA GLN A 16 6.14 8.19 -8.84
C GLN A 16 5.79 7.80 -7.40
N GLY A 17 6.71 7.14 -6.70
CA GLY A 17 6.55 6.80 -5.29
C GLY A 17 6.34 8.04 -4.41
N GLN A 18 7.08 9.12 -4.66
CA GLN A 18 6.88 10.40 -3.97
C GLN A 18 5.51 11.03 -4.27
N LYS A 19 5.01 10.96 -5.52
CA LYS A 19 3.68 11.45 -5.88
C LYS A 19 2.59 10.66 -5.16
N LEU A 20 2.70 9.32 -5.14
CA LEU A 20 1.78 8.44 -4.42
C LEU A 20 1.81 8.70 -2.90
N ALA A 21 3.01 8.82 -2.32
CA ALA A 21 3.19 9.15 -0.91
C ALA A 21 2.59 10.52 -0.55
N LYS A 22 2.79 11.54 -1.39
CA LYS A 22 2.17 12.86 -1.21
C LYS A 22 0.65 12.81 -1.33
N ALA A 23 0.11 12.08 -2.30
CA ALA A 23 -1.34 11.90 -2.44
C ALA A 23 -1.93 11.24 -1.19
N TYR A 24 -1.29 10.18 -0.69
CA TYR A 24 -1.69 9.50 0.55
C TYR A 24 -1.59 10.43 1.77
N LEU A 25 -0.52 11.22 1.89
CA LEU A 25 -0.36 12.23 2.94
C LEU A 25 -1.49 13.28 2.93
N ILE A 26 -1.85 13.80 1.75
CA ILE A 26 -2.94 14.75 1.60
C ILE A 26 -4.26 14.11 2.06
N TYR A 27 -4.54 12.89 1.61
CA TYR A 27 -5.71 12.13 2.03
C TYR A 27 -5.76 11.92 3.55
N MET A 28 -4.67 11.47 4.17
CA MET A 28 -4.58 11.25 5.62
C MET A 28 -4.70 12.56 6.40
N SER A 29 -4.20 13.67 5.85
CA SER A 29 -4.31 14.99 6.47
C SER A 29 -5.76 15.49 6.45
N ILE A 30 -6.47 15.31 5.32
CA ILE A 30 -7.88 15.69 5.19
C ILE A 30 -8.75 14.87 6.15
N THR A 31 -8.58 13.55 6.17
CA THR A 31 -9.33 12.67 7.08
C THR A 31 -9.03 12.98 8.54
N GLY A 32 -7.76 13.14 8.91
CA GLY A 32 -7.35 13.55 10.26
C GLY A 32 -7.95 14.89 10.68
N PHE A 33 -7.91 15.89 9.78
CA PHE A 33 -8.52 17.19 10.04
C PHE A 33 -10.04 17.08 10.24
N MET A 34 -10.73 16.26 9.46
CA MET A 34 -12.17 16.03 9.63
C MET A 34 -12.50 15.38 10.99
N PHE A 35 -11.73 14.39 11.43
CA PHE A 35 -11.91 13.79 12.77
C PHE A 35 -11.64 14.79 13.91
N LEU A 36 -10.65 15.68 13.75
CA LEU A 36 -10.35 16.72 14.73
C LEU A 36 -11.44 17.81 14.81
N LEU A 37 -12.14 18.08 13.70
CA LEU A 37 -13.24 19.06 13.63
C LEU A 37 -14.55 18.54 14.21
N GLN A 38 -14.79 17.23 14.18
CA GLN A 38 -16.03 16.61 14.68
C GLN A 38 -16.49 17.10 16.08
N PRO A 39 -15.65 17.11 17.13
CA PRO A 39 -16.07 17.58 18.45
C PRO A 39 -16.46 19.06 18.49
N PHE A 40 -15.81 19.91 17.68
CA PHE A 40 -16.17 21.33 17.57
C PHE A 40 -17.58 21.50 16.99
N LEU A 41 -17.90 20.73 15.94
CA LEU A 41 -19.23 20.77 15.32
C LEU A 41 -20.32 20.33 16.31
N VAL A 42 -20.09 19.25 17.07
CA VAL A 42 -21.04 18.77 18.08
C VAL A 42 -21.19 19.76 19.25
N THR A 43 -20.12 20.47 19.62
CA THR A 43 -20.19 21.51 20.64
C THR A 43 -21.02 22.72 20.17
N ILE A 44 -20.90 23.13 18.91
CA ILE A 44 -21.70 24.23 18.37
C ILE A 44 -23.19 23.86 18.29
N THR A 45 -23.50 22.64 17.85
CA THR A 45 -24.91 22.17 17.75
C THR A 45 -25.54 21.96 19.12
N SER A 46 -24.80 21.49 20.13
CA SER A 46 -25.29 21.35 21.51
C SER A 46 -25.59 22.71 22.16
N ILE A 47 -24.71 23.70 21.98
CA ILE A 47 -24.96 25.08 22.43
C ILE A 47 -26.20 25.67 21.75
N SER A 48 -26.37 25.44 20.45
CA SER A 48 -27.55 25.90 19.69
C SER A 48 -28.85 25.26 20.17
N SER A 49 -28.80 24.00 20.60
CA SER A 49 -29.97 23.23 21.05
C SER A 49 -30.26 23.33 22.56
N ASN A 50 -29.53 24.16 23.32
CA ASN A 50 -29.62 24.25 24.79
C ASN A 50 -29.50 22.90 25.51
N SER A 51 -28.76 21.94 24.94
CA SER A 51 -28.51 20.64 25.57
C SER A 51 -27.34 20.74 26.55
N THR A 52 -27.54 20.24 27.78
CA THR A 52 -26.56 20.32 28.89
C THR A 52 -25.68 19.07 29.01
N ASP A 53 -25.81 18.10 28.11
CA ASP A 53 -25.06 16.85 28.20
C ASP A 53 -23.62 17.03 27.69
N VAL A 54 -22.72 17.36 28.61
CA VAL A 54 -21.27 17.48 28.40
C VAL A 54 -20.66 16.18 27.86
N LEU A 55 -21.28 15.02 28.10
CA LEU A 55 -20.79 13.75 27.57
C LEU A 55 -21.01 13.63 26.05
N SER A 56 -22.00 14.35 25.53
CA SER A 56 -22.31 14.37 24.10
C SER A 56 -21.30 15.17 23.27
N THR A 57 -20.57 16.11 23.90
CA THR A 57 -19.60 16.99 23.21
C THR A 57 -18.19 16.40 23.14
N ILE A 58 -17.91 15.30 23.85
CA ILE A 58 -16.61 14.64 23.84
C ILE A 58 -16.44 13.85 22.52
N PRO A 59 -15.31 14.02 21.78
CA PRO A 59 -15.11 13.38 20.48
C PRO A 59 -15.17 11.85 20.51
N PHE A 60 -14.75 11.23 21.62
CA PHE A 60 -14.82 9.80 21.83
C PHE A 60 -15.46 9.52 23.19
N ARG A 61 -16.52 8.70 23.20
CA ARG A 61 -17.18 8.25 24.43
C ARG A 61 -16.30 7.20 25.11
N VAL A 62 -15.40 7.67 25.97
CA VAL A 62 -14.47 6.84 26.76
C VAL A 62 -14.80 7.01 28.25
N GLN A 63 -14.90 5.90 28.98
CA GLN A 63 -15.06 5.93 30.43
C GLN A 63 -13.70 6.17 31.09
N TYR A 64 -13.48 7.38 31.62
CA TYR A 64 -12.26 7.74 32.35
C TYR A 64 -12.31 7.40 33.85
N GLY A 65 -13.45 6.91 34.36
CA GLY A 65 -13.63 6.62 35.79
C GLY A 65 -13.59 7.86 36.70
N VAL A 66 -13.67 9.05 36.12
CA VAL A 66 -13.68 10.36 36.79
C VAL A 66 -14.86 11.18 36.29
N ASP A 67 -15.31 12.16 37.08
CA ASP A 67 -16.40 13.06 36.70
C ASP A 67 -16.03 13.86 35.43
N PRO A 68 -16.72 13.66 34.30
CA PRO A 68 -16.40 14.31 33.03
C PRO A 68 -16.53 15.84 33.10
N ASN A 69 -17.46 16.33 33.93
CA ASN A 69 -17.70 17.76 34.10
C ASN A 69 -16.55 18.48 34.83
N LYS A 70 -15.85 17.78 35.73
CA LYS A 70 -14.74 18.35 36.50
C LYS A 70 -13.44 18.36 35.70
N TYR A 71 -13.19 17.31 34.91
CA TYR A 71 -11.95 17.11 34.17
C TYR A 71 -12.11 17.27 32.64
N TYR A 72 -13.14 18.00 32.21
CA TYR A 72 -13.50 18.13 30.79
C TYR A 72 -12.31 18.53 29.90
N TYR A 73 -11.60 19.61 30.25
CA TYR A 73 -10.47 20.10 29.45
C TYR A 73 -9.32 19.09 29.38
N GLU A 74 -9.02 18.38 30.48
CA GLU A 74 -7.97 17.36 30.51
C GLU A 74 -8.33 16.17 29.61
N ILE A 75 -9.58 15.71 29.68
CA ILE A 75 -10.11 14.64 28.82
C ILE A 75 -10.04 15.04 27.35
N VAL A 76 -10.47 16.26 27.01
CA VAL A 76 -10.47 16.76 25.64
C VAL A 76 -9.03 16.87 25.10
N VAL A 77 -8.10 17.41 25.89
CA VAL A 77 -6.68 17.49 25.51
C VAL A 77 -6.11 16.09 25.29
N HIS A 78 -6.38 15.13 26.18
CA HIS A 78 -5.95 13.75 26.03
C HIS A 78 -6.51 13.11 24.74
N CYS A 79 -7.79 13.33 24.42
CA CYS A 79 -8.39 12.86 23.17
C CYS A 79 -7.68 13.44 21.93
N TYR A 80 -7.41 14.74 21.91
CA TYR A 80 -6.70 15.37 20.78
C TYR A 80 -5.29 14.83 20.59
N ILE A 81 -4.52 14.70 21.68
CA ILE A 81 -3.17 14.13 21.63
C ILE A 81 -3.22 12.69 21.12
N THR A 82 -4.19 11.91 21.58
CA THR A 82 -4.37 10.51 21.15
C THR A 82 -4.68 10.41 19.66
N VAL A 83 -5.58 11.25 19.13
CA VAL A 83 -5.91 11.26 17.69
C VAL A 83 -4.68 11.63 16.85
N VAL A 84 -3.97 12.69 17.22
CA VAL A 84 -2.78 13.14 16.48
C VAL A 84 -1.68 12.07 16.52
N ALA A 85 -1.44 11.47 17.68
CA ALA A 85 -0.47 10.39 17.82
C ALA A 85 -0.85 9.17 16.96
N HIS A 86 -2.12 8.74 17.00
CA HIS A 86 -2.59 7.59 16.23
C HIS A 86 -2.50 7.84 14.72
N MET A 87 -2.94 9.01 14.25
CA MET A 87 -2.80 9.43 12.85
C MET A 87 -1.33 9.48 12.41
N GLY A 88 -0.44 9.99 13.27
CA GLY A 88 0.99 10.04 12.99
C GLY A 88 1.62 8.65 12.81
N ILE A 89 1.27 7.71 13.68
CA ILE A 89 1.75 6.32 13.61
C ILE A 89 1.22 5.65 12.33
N LEU A 90 -0.09 5.71 12.08
CA LEU A 90 -0.71 5.12 10.90
C LEU A 90 -0.12 5.70 9.61
N CYS A 91 0.03 7.02 9.54
CA CYS A 91 0.60 7.69 8.38
C CYS A 91 2.04 7.24 8.14
N SER A 92 2.87 7.21 9.18
CA SER A 92 4.28 6.79 9.09
C SER A 92 4.40 5.35 8.60
N MET A 93 3.62 4.43 9.17
CA MET A 93 3.62 3.02 8.79
C MET A 93 3.24 2.82 7.31
N ASN A 94 2.15 3.46 6.89
CA ASN A 94 1.68 3.37 5.51
C ASN A 94 2.65 4.01 4.51
N LEU A 95 3.30 5.11 4.87
CA LEU A 95 4.31 5.74 4.02
C LEU A 95 5.53 4.84 3.83
N ILE A 96 6.03 4.23 4.92
CA ILE A 96 7.14 3.28 4.82
C ILE A 96 6.75 2.10 3.92
N TYR A 97 5.54 1.57 4.08
CA TYR A 97 5.02 0.50 3.22
C TYR A 97 5.00 0.90 1.74
N ILE A 98 4.42 2.06 1.39
CA ILE A 98 4.40 2.56 0.01
C ILE A 98 5.81 2.72 -0.54
N LEU A 99 6.72 3.36 0.22
CA LEU A 99 8.08 3.62 -0.23
C LEU A 99 8.85 2.32 -0.49
N PHE A 100 8.70 1.33 0.38
CA PHE A 100 9.34 0.03 0.22
C PHE A 100 8.81 -0.73 -1.00
N ILE A 101 7.49 -0.76 -1.19
CA ILE A 101 6.89 -1.39 -2.38
C ILE A 101 7.36 -0.70 -3.66
N GLN A 102 7.32 0.64 -3.71
CA GLN A 102 7.76 1.40 -4.88
C GLN A 102 9.26 1.22 -5.14
N HIS A 103 10.07 1.08 -4.09
CA HIS A 103 11.47 0.74 -4.23
C HIS A 103 11.66 -0.64 -4.87
N SER A 104 10.97 -1.67 -4.38
CA SER A 104 10.97 -3.01 -5.00
C SER A 104 10.55 -2.96 -6.46
N CYS A 105 9.45 -2.29 -6.79
CA CYS A 105 8.98 -2.14 -8.17
C CYS A 105 10.04 -1.49 -9.07
N GLY A 106 10.69 -0.43 -8.59
CA GLY A 106 11.79 0.22 -9.30
C GLY A 106 13.01 -0.70 -9.53
N LEU A 107 13.34 -1.57 -8.55
CA LEU A 107 14.41 -2.56 -8.72
C LEU A 107 14.08 -3.55 -9.85
N PHE A 108 12.88 -4.13 -9.85
CA PHE A 108 12.44 -5.05 -10.91
C PHE A 108 12.36 -4.38 -12.28
N ALA A 109 11.84 -3.15 -12.35
CA ALA A 109 11.75 -2.39 -13.60
C ALA A 109 13.14 -2.10 -14.22
N VAL A 110 14.13 -1.73 -13.39
CA VAL A 110 15.51 -1.52 -13.87
C VAL A 110 16.13 -2.83 -14.38
N ILE A 111 15.83 -3.96 -13.74
CA ILE A 111 16.28 -5.28 -14.21
C ILE A 111 15.64 -5.58 -15.56
N GLY A 112 14.32 -5.45 -15.69
CA GLY A 112 13.59 -5.65 -16.94
C GLY A 112 14.14 -4.80 -18.08
N TYR A 113 14.36 -3.50 -17.84
CA TYR A 113 14.95 -2.59 -18.82
C TYR A 113 16.31 -3.08 -19.35
N LYS A 114 17.18 -3.61 -18.49
CA LYS A 114 18.47 -4.17 -18.92
C LYS A 114 18.30 -5.45 -19.72
N LEU A 115 17.43 -6.34 -19.26
CA LEU A 115 17.18 -7.63 -19.92
C LEU A 115 16.66 -7.42 -21.34
N LYS A 116 15.71 -6.51 -21.54
CA LYS A 116 15.12 -6.20 -22.85
C LYS A 116 16.14 -5.73 -23.89
N ARG A 117 17.28 -5.17 -23.46
CA ARG A 117 18.35 -4.67 -24.35
C ARG A 117 19.42 -5.69 -24.71
N LEU A 118 19.39 -6.89 -24.12
CA LEU A 118 20.36 -7.94 -24.44
C LEU A 118 20.19 -8.40 -25.89
N GLY A 119 21.31 -8.70 -26.56
CA GLY A 119 21.34 -9.13 -27.97
C GLY A 119 21.19 -8.01 -29.01
N VAL A 120 20.60 -6.86 -28.64
CA VAL A 120 20.37 -5.74 -29.58
C VAL A 120 21.69 -5.13 -30.08
N GLU A 121 22.66 -4.93 -29.18
CA GLU A 121 23.98 -4.41 -29.58
C GLU A 121 24.79 -5.40 -30.43
N GLU A 122 24.51 -6.70 -30.28
CA GLU A 122 25.17 -7.75 -31.06
C GLU A 122 24.67 -7.77 -32.51
N ASN A 123 23.38 -7.54 -32.71
CA ASN A 123 22.78 -7.34 -34.02
C ASN A 123 23.37 -6.12 -34.75
N LEU A 124 23.50 -4.99 -34.04
CA LEU A 124 24.13 -3.76 -34.53
C LEU A 124 25.64 -3.91 -34.84
N LYS A 125 26.40 -4.66 -34.04
CA LYS A 125 27.84 -4.85 -34.28
C LYS A 125 28.10 -5.84 -35.42
N THR A 126 27.24 -6.86 -35.55
CA THR A 126 27.25 -7.80 -36.67
C THR A 126 26.97 -7.08 -37.98
N SER A 127 25.95 -6.21 -38.03
CA SER A 127 25.66 -5.42 -39.25
C SER A 127 26.77 -4.44 -39.62
N LEU A 128 27.59 -4.01 -38.66
CA LEU A 128 28.73 -3.12 -38.85
C LEU A 128 30.10 -3.83 -39.02
N ASN A 129 30.14 -5.17 -39.08
CA ASN A 129 31.38 -5.97 -39.19
C ASN A 129 32.45 -5.71 -38.10
N ILE A 130 32.04 -5.35 -36.88
CA ILE A 130 32.96 -5.06 -35.77
C ILE A 130 33.30 -6.36 -35.03
N LYS A 131 34.58 -6.79 -35.03
CA LYS A 131 35.04 -7.97 -34.27
C LYS A 131 34.91 -7.76 -32.75
N LYS A 132 34.21 -8.68 -32.08
CA LYS A 132 33.94 -8.66 -30.63
C LYS A 132 35.19 -9.07 -29.83
N LYS A 133 35.57 -8.29 -28.81
CA LYS A 133 36.68 -8.61 -27.90
C LYS A 133 36.23 -9.16 -26.53
N ASN A 134 34.95 -9.01 -26.16
CA ASN A 134 34.40 -9.44 -24.87
C ASN A 134 32.89 -9.74 -24.91
N ASP A 135 32.43 -10.70 -24.10
CA ASP A 135 31.02 -11.08 -23.93
C ASP A 135 30.31 -10.13 -22.94
N THR A 136 30.02 -8.91 -23.40
CA THR A 136 29.38 -7.84 -22.62
C THR A 136 27.99 -8.23 -22.11
N ASP A 137 27.24 -8.98 -22.92
CA ASP A 137 25.86 -9.37 -22.65
C ASP A 137 25.81 -10.39 -21.53
N TYR A 138 26.75 -11.34 -21.50
CA TYR A 138 26.91 -12.26 -20.38
C TYR A 138 27.14 -11.54 -19.04
N TRP A 139 28.06 -10.58 -18.98
CA TRP A 139 28.33 -9.83 -17.75
C TRP A 139 27.14 -8.98 -17.31
N THR A 140 26.41 -8.42 -18.28
CA THR A 140 25.17 -7.66 -18.03
C THR A 140 24.07 -8.56 -17.48
N ALA A 141 23.87 -9.75 -18.07
CA ALA A 141 22.89 -10.73 -17.59
C ALA A 141 23.26 -11.26 -16.19
N LEU A 142 24.55 -11.51 -15.93
CA LEU A 142 25.02 -11.94 -14.61
C LEU A 142 24.76 -10.88 -13.54
N GLU A 143 24.98 -9.60 -13.86
CA GLU A 143 24.65 -8.50 -12.97
C GLU A 143 23.13 -8.39 -12.74
N CYS A 144 22.32 -8.58 -13.79
CA CYS A 144 20.87 -8.62 -13.66
C CYS A 144 20.40 -9.75 -12.74
N LEU A 145 21.01 -10.94 -12.85
CA LEU A 145 20.70 -12.07 -11.97
C LEU A 145 21.00 -11.74 -10.50
N ARG A 146 22.18 -11.16 -10.20
CA ARG A 146 22.54 -10.76 -8.84
C ARG A 146 21.56 -9.74 -8.27
N ARG A 147 21.23 -8.72 -9.05
CA ARG A 147 20.28 -7.68 -8.66
C ARG A 147 18.86 -8.22 -8.50
N HIS A 148 18.47 -9.19 -9.31
CA HIS A 148 17.17 -9.86 -9.21
C HIS A 148 17.03 -10.62 -7.89
N ILE A 149 18.07 -11.34 -7.49
CA ILE A 149 18.12 -12.01 -6.17
C ILE A 149 18.01 -10.98 -5.04
N GLN A 150 18.76 -9.89 -5.11
CA GLN A 150 18.67 -8.81 -4.10
C GLN A 150 17.29 -8.15 -4.04
N ALA A 151 16.64 -7.94 -5.19
CA ALA A 151 15.29 -7.38 -5.25
C ALA A 151 14.26 -8.32 -4.61
N ILE A 152 14.40 -9.63 -4.86
CA ILE A 152 13.59 -10.68 -4.25
C ILE A 152 13.79 -10.69 -2.73
N GLU A 153 15.04 -10.74 -2.25
CA GLU A 153 15.36 -10.74 -0.81
C GLU A 153 14.78 -9.49 -0.12
N PHE A 154 14.88 -8.33 -0.76
CA PHE A 154 14.28 -7.11 -0.25
C PHE A 154 12.74 -7.20 -0.19
N SER A 155 12.08 -7.72 -1.23
CA SER A 155 10.63 -7.94 -1.22
C SER A 155 10.17 -8.95 -0.16
N GLU A 156 10.95 -10.00 0.08
CA GLU A 156 10.69 -10.98 1.15
C GLU A 156 10.87 -10.34 2.54
N PHE A 157 11.86 -9.46 2.71
CA PHE A 157 12.03 -8.66 3.93
C PHE A 157 10.84 -7.72 4.18
N VAL A 158 10.37 -7.02 3.15
CA VAL A 158 9.19 -6.14 3.24
C VAL A 158 7.97 -6.94 3.63
N GLU A 159 7.73 -8.07 2.97
CA GLU A 159 6.60 -8.93 3.29
C GLU A 159 6.68 -9.44 4.74
N GLY A 160 7.84 -9.92 5.19
CA GLY A 160 8.02 -10.40 6.56
C GLY A 160 7.78 -9.32 7.62
N THR A 161 8.15 -8.07 7.32
CA THR A 161 7.96 -6.93 8.22
C THR A 161 6.48 -6.54 8.37
N PHE A 162 5.74 -6.54 7.27
CA PHE A 162 4.35 -6.06 7.26
C PHE A 162 3.31 -7.17 7.42
N SER A 163 3.67 -8.45 7.27
CA SER A 163 2.69 -9.54 7.17
C SER A 163 1.71 -9.63 8.34
N THR A 164 2.23 -9.63 9.57
CA THR A 164 1.39 -9.69 10.78
C THR A 164 0.56 -8.43 10.96
N CYS A 165 1.16 -7.26 10.70
CA CYS A 165 0.48 -5.98 10.83
C CYS A 165 -0.71 -5.90 9.87
N LEU A 166 -0.51 -6.28 8.60
CA LEU A 166 -1.54 -6.29 7.57
C LEU A 166 -2.67 -7.27 7.88
N LEU A 167 -2.38 -8.39 8.54
CA LEU A 167 -3.44 -9.29 9.02
C LEU A 167 -4.34 -8.60 10.05
N CYS A 168 -3.74 -7.94 11.04
CA CYS A 168 -4.47 -7.22 12.06
C CYS A 168 -5.28 -6.06 11.45
N THR A 169 -4.68 -5.26 10.57
CA THR A 169 -5.38 -4.13 9.92
C THR A 169 -6.54 -4.62 9.05
N MET A 170 -6.37 -5.72 8.29
CA MET A 170 -7.47 -6.31 7.52
C MET A 170 -8.63 -6.77 8.40
N GLY A 171 -8.34 -7.42 9.54
CA GLY A 171 -9.39 -7.79 10.50
C GLY A 171 -10.14 -6.58 11.03
N VAL A 172 -9.42 -5.51 11.38
CA VAL A 172 -10.01 -4.24 11.82
C VAL A 172 -10.85 -3.60 10.71
N HIS A 173 -10.40 -3.63 9.44
CA HIS A 173 -11.18 -3.12 8.32
C HIS A 173 -12.49 -3.89 8.13
N VAL A 174 -12.48 -5.22 8.25
CA VAL A 174 -13.70 -6.05 8.14
C VAL A 174 -14.72 -5.67 9.22
N ILE A 175 -14.28 -5.66 10.47
CA ILE A 175 -15.15 -5.33 11.61
C ILE A 175 -15.63 -3.88 11.50
N GLY A 176 -14.72 -2.96 11.19
CA GLY A 176 -15.00 -1.54 11.05
C GLY A 176 -16.04 -1.25 9.98
N LEU A 177 -15.94 -1.89 8.81
CA LEU A 177 -16.93 -1.73 7.74
C LEU A 177 -18.29 -2.33 8.12
N ALA A 178 -18.31 -3.51 8.75
CA ALA A 178 -19.56 -4.12 9.19
C ALA A 178 -20.30 -3.26 10.22
N VAL A 179 -19.57 -2.77 11.24
CA VAL A 179 -20.13 -1.89 12.28
C VAL A 179 -20.53 -0.54 11.69
N ALA A 180 -19.71 0.08 10.84
CA ALA A 180 -20.04 1.35 10.21
C ALA A 180 -21.31 1.24 9.35
N GLY A 181 -21.43 0.18 8.55
CA GLY A 181 -22.64 -0.10 7.77
C GLY A 181 -23.88 -0.25 8.66
N PHE A 182 -23.75 -0.95 9.78
CA PHE A 182 -24.84 -1.12 10.74
C PHE A 182 -25.24 0.21 11.40
N GLN A 183 -24.26 1.03 11.78
CA GLN A 183 -24.50 2.33 12.39
C GLN A 183 -25.17 3.33 11.44
N ILE A 184 -24.86 3.27 10.14
CA ILE A 184 -25.54 4.03 9.08
C ILE A 184 -27.04 3.73 9.07
N LEU A 185 -27.41 2.45 9.20
CA LEU A 185 -28.82 2.03 9.21
C LEU A 185 -29.55 2.55 10.46
N LEU A 186 -28.92 2.44 11.63
CA LEU A 186 -29.53 2.86 12.91
C LEU A 186 -29.75 4.38 13.02
N HIS A 187 -28.87 5.19 12.42
CA HIS A 187 -28.90 6.65 12.55
C HIS A 187 -29.41 7.34 11.28
N THR A 188 -30.35 6.73 10.55
CA THR A 188 -30.90 7.30 9.32
C THR A 188 -31.59 8.66 9.54
N ASP A 189 -32.14 8.88 10.74
CA ASP A 189 -32.85 10.12 11.10
C ASP A 189 -31.92 11.26 11.58
N ASP A 190 -30.68 10.97 11.99
CA ASP A 190 -29.70 11.96 12.43
C ASP A 190 -28.67 12.21 11.33
N PHE A 191 -28.84 13.32 10.60
CA PHE A 191 -27.98 13.68 9.48
C PHE A 191 -26.50 13.77 9.85
N ASN A 192 -26.16 14.26 11.05
CA ASN A 192 -24.77 14.45 11.45
C ASN A 192 -24.09 13.09 11.69
N GLU A 193 -24.78 12.18 12.38
CA GLU A 193 -24.29 10.84 12.66
C GLU A 193 -24.21 10.00 11.39
N LEU A 194 -25.19 10.12 10.49
CA LEU A 194 -25.20 9.47 9.20
C LEU A 194 -23.98 9.86 8.35
N VAL A 195 -23.73 11.17 8.19
CA VAL A 195 -22.57 11.67 7.44
C VAL A 195 -21.26 11.17 8.05
N ARG A 196 -21.15 11.17 9.39
CA ARG A 196 -19.96 10.66 10.08
C ARG A 196 -19.66 9.22 9.73
N TYR A 197 -20.65 8.32 9.80
CA TYR A 197 -20.42 6.90 9.52
C TYR A 197 -20.20 6.63 8.03
N ILE A 198 -20.81 7.40 7.12
CA ILE A 198 -20.52 7.33 5.68
C ILE A 198 -19.07 7.74 5.40
N CYS A 199 -18.60 8.83 6.00
CA CYS A 199 -17.21 9.28 5.89
C CYS A 199 -16.23 8.23 6.43
N LEU A 200 -16.53 7.62 7.58
CA LEU A 200 -15.72 6.56 8.16
C LEU A 200 -15.67 5.32 7.25
N CYS A 201 -16.82 4.87 6.76
CA CYS A 201 -16.89 3.75 5.82
C CYS A 201 -16.06 4.01 4.56
N THR A 202 -16.26 5.18 3.94
CA THR A 202 -15.50 5.60 2.75
C THR A 202 -14.00 5.66 3.02
N SER A 203 -13.60 6.15 4.20
CA SER A 203 -12.19 6.22 4.59
C SER A 203 -11.57 4.82 4.71
N VAL A 204 -12.25 3.89 5.38
CA VAL A 204 -11.77 2.51 5.53
C VAL A 204 -11.67 1.80 4.17
N VAL A 205 -12.65 2.00 3.27
CA VAL A 205 -12.61 1.42 1.92
C VAL A 205 -11.41 1.95 1.13
N ILE A 206 -11.14 3.26 1.16
CA ILE A 206 -10.00 3.87 0.45
C ILE A 206 -8.67 3.35 1.01
N GLN A 207 -8.54 3.29 2.34
CA GLN A 207 -7.36 2.77 3.03
C GLN A 207 -7.06 1.32 2.61
N LEU A 208 -8.08 0.45 2.67
CA LEU A 208 -7.98 -0.94 2.24
C LEU A 208 -7.61 -1.06 0.75
N PHE A 209 -8.26 -0.27 -0.12
CA PHE A 209 -7.95 -0.25 -1.54
C PHE A 209 -6.48 0.09 -1.78
N TRP A 210 -5.96 1.10 -1.07
CA TRP A 210 -4.58 1.53 -1.21
C TRP A 210 -3.58 0.44 -0.82
N GLU A 211 -3.81 -0.26 0.29
CA GLU A 211 -2.97 -1.37 0.76
C GLU A 211 -2.93 -2.52 -0.26
N CYS A 212 -4.10 -2.92 -0.75
CA CYS A 212 -4.24 -3.96 -1.78
C CYS A 212 -3.65 -3.55 -3.13
N TRP A 213 -3.81 -2.28 -3.53
CA TRP A 213 -3.26 -1.76 -4.78
C TRP A 213 -1.73 -1.76 -4.79
N GLN A 214 -1.09 -1.33 -3.70
CA GLN A 214 0.37 -1.39 -3.58
C GLN A 214 0.88 -2.84 -3.64
N ALA A 215 0.22 -3.77 -2.95
CA ALA A 215 0.59 -5.18 -3.03
C ALA A 215 0.45 -5.75 -4.45
N GLN A 216 -0.61 -5.35 -5.17
CA GLN A 216 -0.81 -5.71 -6.59
C GLN A 216 0.33 -5.18 -7.47
N LEU A 217 0.75 -3.94 -7.27
CA LEU A 217 1.89 -3.39 -8.02
C LEU A 217 3.14 -4.24 -7.82
N LEU A 218 3.44 -4.68 -6.59
CA LEU A 218 4.60 -5.54 -6.37
C LEU A 218 4.49 -6.87 -7.14
N LEU A 219 3.31 -7.50 -7.11
CA LEU A 219 3.02 -8.72 -7.84
C LEU A 219 3.30 -8.53 -9.33
N ASP A 220 2.75 -7.48 -9.93
CA ASP A 220 2.87 -7.19 -11.36
C ASP A 220 4.33 -6.89 -11.73
N TYR A 221 5.00 -6.02 -10.97
CA TYR A 221 6.39 -5.64 -11.24
C TYR A 221 7.38 -6.79 -11.04
N SER A 222 7.09 -7.73 -10.16
CA SER A 222 7.94 -8.91 -9.99
C SER A 222 7.97 -9.85 -11.21
N ASN A 223 6.98 -9.74 -12.10
CA ASN A 223 6.92 -10.48 -13.37
C ASN A 223 7.66 -9.76 -14.52
N VAL A 224 7.93 -8.46 -14.41
CA VAL A 224 8.60 -7.67 -15.46
C VAL A 224 9.94 -8.27 -15.93
N PRO A 225 10.82 -8.80 -15.06
CA PRO A 225 12.05 -9.47 -15.52
C PRO A 225 11.80 -10.66 -16.44
N TYR A 226 10.72 -11.42 -16.22
CA TYR A 226 10.35 -12.55 -17.08
C TYR A 226 9.92 -12.07 -18.47
N GLU A 227 8.98 -11.12 -18.52
CA GLU A 227 8.45 -10.57 -19.77
C GLU A 227 9.57 -9.94 -20.60
N CYS A 228 10.40 -9.10 -19.98
CA CYS A 228 11.52 -8.45 -20.66
C CYS A 228 12.61 -9.43 -21.10
N ALA A 229 12.83 -10.53 -20.39
CA ALA A 229 13.78 -11.56 -20.82
C ALA A 229 13.29 -12.28 -22.08
N ILE A 230 11.99 -12.58 -22.16
CA ILE A 230 11.38 -13.21 -23.33
C ILE A 230 11.41 -12.27 -24.55
N GLU A 231 11.10 -10.99 -24.35
CA GLU A 231 11.10 -9.98 -25.41
C GLU A 231 12.49 -9.58 -25.90
N SER A 232 13.56 -9.96 -25.19
CA SER A 232 14.93 -9.64 -25.59
C SER A 232 15.37 -10.42 -26.84
N GLU A 233 16.41 -9.95 -27.53
CA GLU A 233 17.03 -10.70 -28.65
C GLU A 233 17.96 -11.82 -28.12
N TRP A 234 17.50 -12.59 -27.13
CA TRP A 234 18.28 -13.61 -26.43
C TRP A 234 18.91 -14.64 -27.38
N TYR A 235 18.29 -14.91 -28.52
CA TYR A 235 18.81 -15.83 -29.55
C TYR A 235 20.13 -15.36 -30.15
N ASN A 236 20.39 -14.04 -30.21
CA ASN A 236 21.63 -13.43 -30.68
C ASN A 236 22.76 -13.46 -29.64
N THR A 237 22.47 -13.82 -28.38
CA THR A 237 23.45 -13.82 -27.29
C THR A 237 24.22 -15.14 -27.16
N SER A 238 25.32 -15.13 -26.39
CA SER A 238 26.12 -16.32 -26.12
C SER A 238 25.36 -17.41 -25.34
N THR A 239 25.77 -18.67 -25.49
CA THR A 239 25.19 -19.81 -24.74
C THR A 239 25.29 -19.62 -23.23
N ARG A 240 26.33 -18.91 -22.75
CA ARG A 240 26.48 -18.58 -21.32
C ARG A 240 25.42 -17.58 -20.87
N CYS A 241 25.16 -16.54 -21.67
CA CYS A 241 24.11 -15.56 -21.40
C CYS A 241 22.72 -16.23 -21.36
N LYS A 242 22.41 -17.07 -22.35
CA LYS A 242 21.15 -17.85 -22.42
C LYS A 242 20.86 -18.65 -21.14
N LYS A 243 21.88 -19.31 -20.58
CA LYS A 243 21.74 -20.05 -19.31
C LYS A 243 21.35 -19.13 -18.14
N ILE A 244 21.92 -17.93 -18.05
CA ILE A 244 21.58 -16.96 -17.01
C ILE A 244 20.15 -16.46 -17.17
N LEU A 245 19.72 -16.17 -18.41
CA LEU A 245 18.35 -15.74 -18.70
C LEU A 245 17.32 -16.80 -18.28
N VAL A 246 17.60 -18.08 -18.55
CA VAL A 246 16.73 -19.19 -18.09
C VAL A 246 16.60 -19.19 -16.57
N LEU A 247 17.69 -18.99 -15.82
CA LEU A 247 17.62 -18.92 -14.35
C LEU A 247 16.74 -17.75 -13.88
N ILE A 248 16.87 -16.58 -14.50
CA ILE A 248 16.02 -15.42 -14.19
C ILE A 248 14.55 -15.75 -14.47
N MET A 249 14.24 -16.26 -15.67
CA MET A 249 12.87 -16.59 -16.07
C MET A 249 12.24 -17.63 -15.15
N VAL A 250 12.94 -18.74 -14.86
CA VAL A 250 12.44 -19.80 -13.97
C VAL A 250 12.21 -19.25 -12.56
N ARG A 251 13.07 -18.37 -12.05
CA ARG A 251 12.84 -17.73 -10.74
C ARG A 251 11.65 -16.79 -10.77
N SER A 252 11.44 -16.04 -11.84
CA SER A 252 10.33 -15.09 -11.97
C SER A 252 8.96 -15.75 -12.12
N LEU A 253 8.88 -17.04 -12.45
CA LEU A 253 7.61 -17.82 -12.40
C LEU A 253 6.98 -17.84 -10.99
N ARG A 254 7.75 -17.50 -9.95
CA ARG A 254 7.25 -17.29 -8.58
C ARG A 254 7.28 -15.80 -8.25
N PRO A 255 6.19 -15.06 -8.51
CA PRO A 255 6.15 -13.62 -8.26
C PRO A 255 6.33 -13.31 -6.77
N CYS A 256 6.89 -12.13 -6.50
CA CYS A 256 7.02 -11.61 -5.15
C CYS A 256 5.66 -11.07 -4.71
N LYS A 257 5.18 -11.50 -3.55
CA LYS A 257 3.83 -11.22 -3.08
C LYS A 257 3.85 -10.73 -1.65
N ILE A 258 2.96 -9.80 -1.30
CA ILE A 258 2.71 -9.42 0.08
C ILE A 258 1.58 -10.28 0.62
N THR A 259 1.71 -10.78 1.85
CA THR A 259 0.66 -11.62 2.47
C THR A 259 0.23 -11.07 3.83
N ALA A 260 -1.06 -11.19 4.15
CA ALA A 260 -1.59 -10.99 5.49
C ALA A 260 -1.39 -12.30 6.28
N GLY A 261 -0.49 -12.23 7.26
CA GLY A 261 -0.20 -13.33 8.20
C GLY A 261 0.20 -14.65 7.55
N LYS A 262 0.87 -14.63 6.38
CA LYS A 262 1.21 -15.83 5.57
C LYS A 262 0.02 -16.64 5.05
N MET A 263 -1.22 -16.18 5.27
CA MET A 263 -2.44 -16.91 4.89
C MET A 263 -3.03 -16.38 3.60
N ILE A 264 -3.18 -15.06 3.49
CA ILE A 264 -3.91 -14.41 2.41
C ILE A 264 -2.94 -13.55 1.60
N THR A 265 -2.88 -13.75 0.29
CA THR A 265 -2.07 -12.87 -0.57
C THR A 265 -2.84 -11.56 -0.82
N LEU A 266 -2.21 -10.41 -0.58
CA LEU A 266 -2.82 -9.12 -0.85
C LEU A 266 -2.83 -8.86 -2.36
N SER A 267 -4.02 -8.54 -2.87
CA SER A 267 -4.28 -8.24 -4.26
C SER A 267 -5.59 -7.46 -4.36
N ILE A 268 -5.94 -7.02 -5.56
CA ILE A 268 -7.26 -6.41 -5.82
C ILE A 268 -8.42 -7.41 -5.62
N GLU A 269 -8.16 -8.71 -5.81
CA GLU A 269 -9.14 -9.77 -5.53
C GLU A 269 -9.42 -9.87 -4.02
N THR A 270 -8.37 -9.76 -3.20
CA THR A 270 -8.49 -9.74 -1.74
C THR A 270 -9.27 -8.52 -1.26
N PHE A 271 -9.10 -7.35 -1.89
CA PHE A 271 -9.94 -6.17 -1.62
C PHE A 271 -11.43 -6.48 -1.81
N SER A 272 -11.81 -7.06 -2.96
CA SER A 272 -13.20 -7.45 -3.21
C SER A 272 -13.69 -8.52 -2.23
N SER A 273 -12.83 -9.47 -1.84
CA SER A 273 -13.17 -10.50 -0.86
C SER A 273 -13.48 -9.90 0.51
N VAL A 274 -12.63 -8.99 1.00
CA VAL A 274 -12.81 -8.29 2.27
C VAL A 274 -14.11 -7.49 2.30
N LEU A 275 -14.44 -6.78 1.22
CA LEU A 275 -15.71 -6.06 1.12
C LEU A 275 -16.93 -6.99 1.21
N ARG A 276 -16.90 -8.14 0.51
CA ARG A 276 -17.98 -9.14 0.59
C ARG A 276 -18.13 -9.69 1.99
N THR A 277 -17.02 -10.06 2.63
CA THR A 277 -17.03 -10.57 4.01
C THR A 277 -17.57 -9.52 4.99
N SER A 278 -17.19 -8.25 4.83
CA SER A 278 -17.71 -7.15 5.64
C SER A 278 -19.22 -6.98 5.47
N MET A 279 -19.72 -7.08 4.23
CA MET A 279 -21.16 -7.04 3.94
C MET A 279 -21.90 -8.22 4.57
N SER A 280 -21.34 -9.43 4.53
CA SER A 280 -21.93 -10.59 5.20
C SER A 280 -22.05 -10.37 6.71
N TYR A 281 -21.00 -9.86 7.37
CA TYR A 281 -21.05 -9.53 8.79
C TYR A 281 -22.06 -8.41 9.09
N PHE A 282 -22.15 -7.39 8.24
CA PHE A 282 -23.19 -6.36 8.34
C PHE A 282 -24.59 -6.99 8.30
N THR A 283 -24.87 -7.89 7.35
CA THR A 283 -26.17 -8.56 7.25
C THR A 283 -26.47 -9.41 8.48
N VAL A 284 -25.46 -10.08 9.06
CA VAL A 284 -25.63 -10.83 10.31
C VAL A 284 -26.01 -9.88 11.46
N LEU A 285 -25.31 -8.76 11.62
CA LEU A 285 -25.65 -7.75 12.64
C LEU A 285 -27.07 -7.22 12.46
N GLN A 286 -27.48 -6.95 11.22
CA GLN A 286 -28.83 -6.50 10.89
C GLN A 286 -29.88 -7.57 11.22
N SER A 287 -29.61 -8.84 10.96
CA SER A 287 -30.55 -9.94 11.22
C SER A 287 -30.68 -10.31 12.70
N ALA A 288 -29.70 -9.93 13.52
CA ALA A 288 -29.69 -10.18 14.96
C ALA A 288 -30.43 -9.10 15.78
N GLN A 289 -30.91 -8.03 15.11
CA GLN A 289 -31.75 -6.97 15.66
C GLN A 289 -33.22 -7.35 15.55
#